data_AF-A0A653CJ34-F1
#
_entry.id   AF-A0A653CJ34-F1
#
_cell.length_a   1.000
_cell.length_b   1.000
_cell.length_c   1.000
_cell.angle_alpha   90.00
_cell.angle_beta   90.00
_cell.angle_gamma   90.00
#
_symmetry.space_group_name_H-M   'P 1'
#
loop_
_entity.id
_entity.type
_entity.pdbx_description
1 polymer ?
#
loop_
_entity_poly.entity_id
_entity_poly.type
_entity_poly.pdbx_seq_one_letter_code
_entity_poly.pdbx_strand_id
1 'polypeptide(L)'
;MRNFLVNLPFMAGGGLFKQLRESGVLQRAESFNVANLMPVVADSPLATSGLLAPTYRNQLAFIDLFSRGMGNTNFNMAVCGTSGAGKTGLIQPLIRSVIDSGGFAVVFDMGDGYKSLCENMGGVYLDGETLKFNPFANVTDDTIDEMAERLRDQLSVMASPNGNLDEVHEGLLLKAVKATWLTKKNQARIDDVVDYLMMARDSEEYSGSPTIRSRLDEMVVLLTQYTRTGCTAATSTPTNRP
;
A
#
# COMPACT_ATOMS: atom_id res chain seq x y z
N MET A 1 3.12 -49.28 3.37
CA MET A 1 3.87 -48.41 2.43
C MET A 1 4.89 -49.16 1.57
N ARG A 2 5.75 -50.02 2.14
CA ARG A 2 6.81 -50.75 1.40
C ARG A 2 6.32 -51.56 0.18
N ASN A 3 5.18 -52.25 0.29
CA ASN A 3 4.63 -53.03 -0.82
C ASN A 3 3.94 -52.16 -1.89
N PHE A 4 3.45 -50.96 -1.55
CA PHE A 4 2.77 -50.08 -2.50
C PHE A 4 3.76 -49.49 -3.51
N LEU A 5 4.91 -48.99 -3.04
CA LEU A 5 5.95 -48.41 -3.89
C LEU A 5 6.58 -49.44 -4.86
N VAL A 6 6.56 -50.72 -4.48
CA VAL A 6 7.04 -51.85 -5.29
C VAL A 6 6.06 -52.24 -6.41
N ASN A 7 4.82 -51.71 -6.40
CA ASN A 7 3.83 -51.92 -7.45
C ASN A 7 3.71 -50.72 -8.41
N LEU A 8 4.52 -49.67 -8.22
CA LEU A 8 4.60 -48.59 -9.18
C LEU A 8 5.28 -49.08 -10.46
N PRO A 9 4.80 -48.68 -11.65
CA PRO A 9 5.48 -49.03 -12.90
C PRO A 9 6.95 -48.60 -12.85
N PHE A 10 7.79 -49.38 -13.53
CA PHE A 10 9.26 -49.26 -13.56
C PHE A 10 9.98 -49.62 -12.25
N MET A 11 9.28 -50.00 -11.18
CA MET A 11 9.88 -50.50 -9.94
C MET A 11 9.56 -51.98 -9.71
N ALA A 12 10.33 -52.89 -10.31
CA ALA A 12 10.17 -54.32 -10.00
C ALA A 12 10.88 -54.68 -8.68
N GLY A 13 10.13 -55.08 -7.67
CA GLY A 13 10.67 -55.41 -6.35
C GLY A 13 11.44 -56.74 -6.28
N GLY A 14 12.15 -56.92 -5.16
CA GLY A 14 12.58 -58.26 -4.69
C GLY A 14 13.43 -59.08 -5.68
N GLY A 15 14.33 -58.45 -6.44
CA GLY A 15 15.19 -59.15 -7.40
C GLY A 15 14.54 -59.50 -8.74
N LEU A 16 13.23 -59.29 -8.89
CA LEU A 16 12.49 -59.50 -10.14
C LEU A 16 13.04 -58.65 -11.28
N PHE A 17 13.51 -57.42 -10.98
CA PHE A 17 14.14 -56.57 -12.00
C PHE A 17 15.38 -57.22 -12.65
N LYS A 18 16.17 -57.97 -11.85
CA LYS A 18 17.35 -58.69 -12.36
C LYS A 18 16.93 -59.83 -13.29
N GLN A 19 15.91 -60.59 -12.91
CA GLN A 19 15.36 -61.68 -13.73
C GLN A 19 14.75 -61.17 -15.04
N LEU A 20 13.99 -60.07 -15.00
CA LEU A 20 13.44 -59.42 -16.20
C LEU A 20 14.55 -58.90 -17.14
N ARG A 21 15.67 -58.44 -16.57
CA ARG A 21 16.86 -58.07 -17.34
C ARG A 21 17.49 -59.29 -18.00
N GLU A 22 17.70 -60.36 -17.25
CA GLU A 22 18.28 -61.62 -17.74
C GLU A 22 17.40 -62.28 -18.81
N SER A 23 16.07 -62.17 -18.72
CA SER A 23 15.13 -62.68 -19.72
C SER A 23 14.98 -61.79 -20.95
N GLY A 24 15.67 -60.65 -21.03
CA GLY A 24 15.68 -59.77 -22.19
C GLY A 24 14.37 -59.01 -22.46
N VAL A 25 13.47 -58.92 -21.48
CA VAL A 25 12.15 -58.27 -21.66
C VAL A 25 12.13 -56.80 -21.22
N LEU A 26 13.23 -56.28 -20.67
CA LEU A 26 13.36 -54.87 -20.32
C LEU A 26 13.68 -54.02 -21.55
N GLN A 27 12.92 -52.94 -21.73
CA GLN A 27 13.18 -51.92 -22.73
C GLN A 27 13.72 -50.65 -22.07
N ARG A 28 14.59 -49.93 -22.79
CA ARG A 28 15.00 -48.58 -22.40
C ARG A 28 13.88 -47.60 -22.76
N ALA A 29 13.64 -46.64 -21.89
CA ALA A 29 12.68 -45.56 -22.12
C ALA A 29 13.34 -44.23 -21.77
N GLU A 30 13.00 -43.18 -22.50
CA GLU A 30 13.42 -41.83 -22.14
C GLU A 30 12.72 -41.38 -20.86
N SER A 31 13.36 -40.50 -20.09
CA SER A 31 12.80 -39.92 -18.87
C SER A 31 11.42 -39.30 -19.12
N PHE A 32 11.20 -38.74 -20.32
CA PHE A 32 9.90 -38.22 -20.76
C PHE A 32 8.82 -39.32 -20.83
N ASN A 33 9.13 -40.51 -21.37
CA ASN A 33 8.17 -41.60 -21.42
C ASN A 33 7.84 -42.13 -20.02
N VAL A 34 8.85 -42.25 -19.15
CA VAL A 34 8.68 -42.71 -17.78
C VAL A 34 7.80 -41.74 -16.98
N ALA A 35 8.05 -40.43 -17.10
CA ALA A 35 7.26 -39.41 -16.42
C ALA A 35 5.77 -39.45 -16.82
N ASN A 36 5.47 -39.63 -18.11
CA ASN A 36 4.09 -39.69 -18.61
C ASN A 36 3.36 -41.02 -18.28
N LEU A 37 4.10 -42.10 -18.03
CA LEU A 37 3.54 -43.41 -17.69
C LEU A 37 3.44 -43.66 -16.17
N MET A 38 3.97 -42.74 -15.35
CA MET A 38 3.92 -42.86 -13.90
C MET A 38 2.48 -42.57 -13.40
N PRO A 39 1.89 -43.42 -12.55
CA PRO A 39 0.53 -43.24 -12.02
C PRO A 39 0.52 -42.28 -10.82
N VAL A 40 1.43 -41.30 -10.83
CA VAL A 40 1.58 -40.30 -9.78
C VAL A 40 1.32 -38.95 -10.41
N VAL A 41 0.21 -38.34 -10.02
CA VAL A 41 -0.17 -36.99 -10.43
C VAL A 41 -0.14 -36.10 -9.21
N ALA A 42 0.66 -35.04 -9.27
CA ALA A 42 0.77 -34.03 -8.23
C ALA A 42 0.51 -32.65 -8.82
N ASP A 43 -0.10 -31.78 -8.02
CA ASP A 43 -0.23 -30.36 -8.34
C ASP A 43 1.05 -29.63 -7.93
N SER A 44 1.31 -28.48 -8.57
CA SER A 44 2.42 -27.63 -8.15
C SER A 44 2.17 -27.12 -6.72
N PRO A 45 3.15 -27.19 -5.81
CA PRO A 45 3.03 -26.58 -4.48
C PRO A 45 3.02 -25.05 -4.53
N LEU A 46 3.24 -24.45 -5.72
CA LEU A 46 3.37 -23.01 -6.00
C LEU A 46 4.57 -22.36 -5.31
N ALA A 47 4.57 -22.28 -3.98
CA ALA A 47 5.66 -21.77 -3.17
C ALA A 47 6.04 -22.75 -2.05
N THR A 48 7.20 -22.52 -1.42
CA THR A 48 7.68 -23.31 -0.27
C THR A 48 7.08 -22.88 1.07
N SER A 49 6.52 -21.67 1.10
CA SER A 49 5.97 -20.98 2.27
C SER A 49 4.91 -20.00 1.80
N GLY A 50 4.15 -19.43 2.73
CA GLY A 50 3.13 -18.43 2.42
C GLY A 50 1.76 -18.79 2.98
N LEU A 51 0.73 -18.20 2.39
CA LEU A 51 -0.65 -18.53 2.67
C LEU A 51 -0.97 -19.94 2.18
N LEU A 52 -1.37 -20.82 3.09
CA LEU A 52 -1.82 -22.17 2.76
C LEU A 52 -3.12 -22.14 1.96
N ALA A 53 -3.13 -22.81 0.81
CA ALA A 53 -4.29 -22.97 -0.05
C ALA A 53 -4.39 -24.40 -0.58
N PRO A 54 -5.61 -24.97 -0.70
CA PRO A 54 -5.79 -26.26 -1.35
C PRO A 54 -5.72 -26.11 -2.88
N THR A 55 -5.13 -27.09 -3.54
CA THR A 55 -5.24 -27.24 -5.00
C THR A 55 -6.54 -27.94 -5.39
N TYR A 56 -6.84 -28.02 -6.70
CA TYR A 56 -8.01 -28.75 -7.21
C TYR A 56 -8.04 -30.24 -6.81
N ARG A 57 -6.88 -30.85 -6.52
CA ARG A 57 -6.77 -32.23 -6.01
C ARG A 57 -6.68 -32.32 -4.48
N ASN A 58 -7.00 -31.24 -3.77
CA ASN A 58 -6.86 -31.12 -2.32
C ASN A 58 -5.42 -31.36 -1.82
N GLN A 59 -4.42 -31.05 -2.65
CA GLN A 59 -3.03 -31.05 -2.22
C GLN A 59 -2.71 -29.70 -1.57
N LEU A 60 -1.72 -29.68 -0.68
CA LEU A 60 -1.28 -28.43 -0.06
C LEU A 60 -0.46 -27.63 -1.07
N ALA A 61 -0.82 -26.38 -1.25
CA ALA A 61 -0.03 -25.38 -1.94
C ALA A 61 0.12 -24.12 -1.08
N PHE A 62 1.13 -23.33 -1.37
CA PHE A 62 1.36 -22.07 -0.67
C PHE A 62 1.39 -20.91 -1.66
N ILE A 63 0.74 -19.81 -1.29
CA ILE A 63 0.74 -18.57 -2.05
C ILE A 63 1.63 -17.58 -1.31
N ASP A 64 2.74 -17.21 -1.94
CA ASP A 64 3.68 -16.19 -1.45
C ASP A 64 4.09 -15.29 -2.61
N LEU A 65 3.62 -14.04 -2.58
CA LEU A 65 3.89 -13.05 -3.64
C LEU A 65 5.38 -12.87 -3.92
N PHE A 66 6.23 -13.05 -2.91
CA PHE A 66 7.67 -12.79 -3.00
C PHE A 66 8.47 -14.04 -3.33
N SER A 67 7.82 -15.21 -3.45
CA SER A 67 8.46 -16.45 -3.83
C SER A 67 8.93 -16.42 -5.28
N ARG A 68 10.20 -16.75 -5.49
CA ARG A 68 10.77 -16.97 -6.83
C ARG A 68 10.28 -18.27 -7.48
N GLY A 69 9.68 -19.16 -6.71
CA GLY A 69 9.20 -20.47 -7.18
C GLY A 69 7.95 -20.40 -8.08
N MET A 70 7.21 -19.29 -8.04
CA MET A 70 5.95 -19.14 -8.80
C MET A 70 6.14 -18.65 -10.25
N GLY A 71 7.36 -18.30 -10.66
CA GLY A 71 7.65 -17.83 -12.02
C GLY A 71 7.16 -16.41 -12.34
N ASN A 72 6.82 -15.62 -11.32
CA ASN A 72 6.39 -14.23 -11.49
C ASN A 72 7.55 -13.32 -11.93
N THR A 73 7.27 -12.34 -12.80
CA THR A 73 8.24 -11.31 -13.20
C THR A 73 8.29 -10.12 -12.24
N ASN A 74 7.27 -9.94 -11.40
CA ASN A 74 7.20 -8.92 -10.35
C ASN A 74 6.37 -9.45 -9.16
N PHE A 75 6.25 -8.64 -8.09
CA PHE A 75 5.59 -9.03 -6.84
C PHE A 75 4.22 -8.37 -6.64
N ASN A 76 3.59 -7.93 -7.74
CA ASN A 76 2.28 -7.29 -7.67
C ASN A 76 1.16 -8.34 -7.75
N MET A 77 0.06 -8.10 -7.04
CA MET A 77 -1.16 -8.92 -7.13
C MET A 77 -2.37 -8.02 -7.29
N ALA A 78 -3.27 -8.42 -8.19
CA ALA A 78 -4.59 -7.83 -8.34
C ALA A 78 -5.65 -8.83 -7.86
N VAL A 79 -6.53 -8.39 -6.97
CA VAL A 79 -7.66 -9.18 -6.48
C VAL A 79 -8.96 -8.46 -6.86
N CYS A 80 -9.77 -9.12 -7.69
CA CYS A 80 -11.02 -8.58 -8.20
C CYS A 80 -12.21 -9.40 -7.69
N GLY A 81 -13.32 -8.73 -7.39
CA GLY A 81 -14.55 -9.37 -6.93
C GLY A 81 -15.59 -8.34 -6.49
N THR A 82 -16.86 -8.74 -6.46
CA THR A 82 -17.96 -7.90 -5.97
C THR A 82 -17.85 -7.64 -4.46
N SER A 83 -18.64 -6.71 -3.93
CA SER A 83 -18.75 -6.55 -2.46
C SER A 83 -19.23 -7.87 -1.84
N GLY A 84 -18.58 -8.30 -0.75
CA GLY A 84 -18.88 -9.59 -0.10
C GLY A 84 -18.25 -10.83 -0.74
N ALA A 85 -17.55 -10.73 -1.88
CA ALA A 85 -16.93 -11.89 -2.56
C ALA A 85 -15.72 -12.51 -1.82
N GLY A 86 -15.39 -12.02 -0.62
CA GLY A 86 -14.27 -12.56 0.17
C GLY A 86 -12.90 -11.95 -0.13
N LYS A 87 -12.82 -10.82 -0.87
CA LYS A 87 -11.54 -10.13 -1.15
C LYS A 87 -10.72 -9.88 0.13
N THR A 88 -11.35 -9.26 1.12
CA THR A 88 -10.74 -8.96 2.42
C THR A 88 -10.34 -10.24 3.16
N GLY A 89 -11.13 -11.31 3.04
CA GLY A 89 -10.83 -12.63 3.62
C GLY A 89 -9.63 -13.32 2.98
N LEU A 90 -9.29 -13.01 1.73
CA LEU A 90 -8.07 -13.49 1.07
C LEU A 90 -6.85 -12.62 1.39
N ILE A 91 -7.01 -11.29 1.36
CA ILE A 91 -5.90 -10.34 1.54
C ILE A 91 -5.37 -10.33 2.98
N GLN A 92 -6.24 -10.41 4.00
CA GLN A 92 -5.79 -10.38 5.40
C GLN A 92 -4.82 -11.53 5.75
N PRO A 93 -5.10 -12.80 5.40
CA PRO A 93 -4.13 -13.89 5.59
C PRO A 93 -2.83 -13.72 4.79
N LEU A 94 -2.89 -13.13 3.58
CA LEU A 94 -1.68 -12.82 2.81
C LEU A 94 -0.82 -11.77 3.53
N ILE A 95 -1.42 -10.67 4.00
CA ILE A 95 -0.73 -9.65 4.79
C ILE A 95 -0.11 -10.27 6.04
N ARG A 96 -0.86 -11.11 6.76
CA ARG A 96 -0.36 -11.81 7.93
C ARG A 96 0.85 -12.68 7.60
N SER A 97 0.80 -13.44 6.51
CA SER A 97 1.94 -14.25 6.06
C SER A 97 3.19 -13.43 5.78
N VAL A 98 3.03 -12.20 5.26
CA VAL A 98 4.15 -11.27 5.02
C VAL A 98 4.73 -10.78 6.34
N ILE A 99 3.88 -10.38 7.30
CA ILE A 99 4.32 -9.92 8.62
C ILE A 99 5.00 -11.05 9.41
N ASP A 100 4.42 -12.26 9.40
CA ASP A 100 4.98 -13.44 10.08
C ASP A 100 6.35 -13.86 9.50
N SER A 101 6.62 -13.48 8.25
CA SER A 101 7.93 -13.68 7.59
C SER A 101 8.93 -12.55 7.86
N GLY A 102 8.61 -11.59 8.72
CA GLY A 102 9.45 -10.44 9.07
C GLY A 102 9.32 -9.23 8.13
N GLY A 103 8.30 -9.22 7.26
CA GLY A 103 7.98 -8.08 6.40
C GLY A 103 7.15 -7.00 7.12
N PHE A 104 6.83 -5.92 6.40
CA PHE A 104 5.89 -4.89 6.85
C PHE A 104 4.76 -4.71 5.83
N ALA A 105 3.61 -4.22 6.28
CA ALA A 105 2.47 -3.95 5.43
C ALA A 105 1.90 -2.56 5.72
N VAL A 106 1.53 -1.84 4.66
CA VAL A 106 0.79 -0.58 4.71
C VAL A 106 -0.51 -0.81 3.94
N VAL A 107 -1.64 -0.50 4.57
CA VAL A 107 -2.97 -0.74 4.00
C VAL A 107 -3.74 0.57 3.97
N PHE A 108 -4.27 0.92 2.80
CA PHE A 108 -5.28 1.98 2.67
C PHE A 108 -6.65 1.33 2.82
N ASP A 109 -7.29 1.57 3.97
CA ASP A 109 -8.55 0.93 4.34
C ASP A 109 -9.70 1.93 4.30
N MET A 110 -10.58 1.80 3.31
CA MET A 110 -11.75 2.67 3.15
C MET A 110 -12.96 2.21 3.97
N GLY A 111 -12.94 1.01 4.56
CA GLY A 111 -14.12 0.40 5.19
C GLY A 111 -13.84 -0.24 6.54
N ASP A 112 -12.76 0.15 7.21
CA ASP A 112 -12.28 -0.37 8.49
C ASP A 112 -12.13 -1.90 8.57
N GLY A 113 -12.07 -2.58 7.42
CA GLY A 113 -12.01 -4.04 7.33
C GLY A 113 -10.68 -4.64 7.80
N TYR A 114 -9.65 -3.82 7.94
CA TYR A 114 -8.31 -4.18 8.36
C TYR A 114 -7.94 -3.64 9.74
N LYS A 115 -8.82 -2.85 10.38
CA LYS A 115 -8.57 -2.29 11.71
C LYS A 115 -8.23 -3.35 12.75
N SER A 116 -9.07 -4.38 12.88
CA SER A 116 -8.81 -5.49 13.82
C SER A 116 -7.53 -6.24 13.49
N LEU A 117 -7.18 -6.41 12.21
CA LEU A 117 -5.91 -7.04 11.82
C LEU A 117 -4.73 -6.19 12.28
N CYS A 118 -4.78 -4.88 12.03
CA CYS A 118 -3.73 -3.94 12.42
C CYS A 118 -3.49 -4.00 13.93
N GLU A 119 -4.55 -3.89 14.73
CA GLU A 119 -4.48 -3.96 16.20
C GLU A 119 -3.91 -5.31 16.68
N ASN A 120 -4.38 -6.43 16.12
CA ASN A 120 -3.92 -7.77 16.50
C ASN A 120 -2.45 -8.03 16.16
N MET A 121 -1.92 -7.40 15.11
CA MET A 121 -0.51 -7.51 14.72
C MET A 121 0.38 -6.46 15.40
N GLY A 122 -0.14 -5.69 16.35
CA GLY A 122 0.60 -4.63 17.05
C GLY A 122 0.93 -3.42 16.16
N GLY A 123 0.19 -3.23 15.07
CA GLY A 123 0.33 -2.11 14.16
C GLY A 123 -0.30 -0.83 14.68
N VAL A 124 -0.15 0.24 13.91
CA VAL A 124 -0.75 1.55 14.18
C VAL A 124 -1.86 1.82 13.17
N TYR A 125 -3.10 1.90 13.65
CA TYR A 125 -4.23 2.33 12.82
C TYR A 125 -4.32 3.86 12.84
N LEU A 126 -4.13 4.49 11.68
CA LEU A 126 -4.23 5.93 11.51
C LEU A 126 -5.58 6.29 10.90
N ASP A 127 -6.48 6.83 11.72
CA ASP A 127 -7.78 7.30 11.28
C ASP A 127 -7.67 8.71 10.70
N GLY A 128 -8.01 8.86 9.42
CA GLY A 128 -7.96 10.13 8.69
C GLY A 128 -8.77 11.25 9.32
N GLU A 129 -9.82 10.95 10.10
CA GLU A 129 -10.62 11.98 10.79
C GLU A 129 -9.84 12.66 11.94
N THR A 130 -8.90 11.94 12.55
CA THR A 130 -8.14 12.42 13.73
C THR A 130 -6.69 12.75 13.40
N LEU A 131 -6.24 12.40 12.20
CA LEU A 131 -4.87 12.49 11.75
C LEU A 131 -4.49 13.94 11.43
N LYS A 132 -3.74 14.56 12.33
CA LYS A 132 -3.20 15.91 12.16
C LYS A 132 -1.72 15.81 11.83
N PHE A 133 -1.38 15.97 10.56
CA PHE A 133 0.01 16.08 10.15
C PHE A 133 0.40 17.55 10.02
N ASN A 134 1.58 17.88 10.54
CA ASN A 134 2.23 19.12 10.13
C ASN A 134 2.83 18.89 8.74
N PRO A 135 2.36 19.59 7.68
CA PRO A 135 2.91 19.42 6.35
C PRO A 135 4.40 19.82 6.28
N PHE A 136 4.88 20.69 7.16
CA PHE A 136 6.28 21.11 7.24
C PHE A 136 7.20 20.18 8.06
N ALA A 137 6.68 19.08 8.65
CA ALA A 137 7.41 18.28 9.64
C ALA A 137 8.75 17.71 9.12
N ASN A 138 8.80 17.29 7.86
CA ASN A 138 9.93 16.57 7.26
C ASN A 138 10.72 17.41 6.25
N VAL A 139 10.45 18.71 6.19
CA VAL A 139 11.23 19.60 5.32
C VAL A 139 12.58 19.88 5.99
N THR A 140 13.61 20.01 5.17
CA THR A 140 14.97 20.38 5.60
C THR A 140 15.44 21.57 4.77
N ASP A 141 16.52 22.22 5.20
CA ASP A 141 17.10 23.36 4.47
C ASP A 141 17.56 22.97 3.05
N ASP A 142 18.04 21.74 2.87
CA ASP A 142 18.52 21.25 1.57
C ASP A 142 17.37 20.85 0.63
N THR A 143 16.20 20.52 1.16
CA THR A 143 15.05 20.03 0.38
C THR A 143 13.97 21.08 0.14
N ILE A 144 14.14 22.31 0.64
CA ILE A 144 13.05 23.29 0.68
C ILE A 144 12.48 23.63 -0.69
N ASP A 145 13.30 23.72 -1.73
CA ASP A 145 12.80 24.11 -3.05
C ASP A 145 11.83 23.08 -3.63
N GLU A 146 12.20 21.80 -3.60
CA GLU A 146 11.32 20.70 -4.03
C GLU A 146 10.12 20.50 -3.10
N MET A 147 10.34 20.59 -1.78
CA MET A 147 9.28 20.37 -0.81
C MET A 147 8.27 21.52 -0.79
N ALA A 148 8.69 22.75 -1.05
CA ALA A 148 7.79 23.90 -1.11
C ALA A 148 6.79 23.76 -2.27
N GLU A 149 7.20 23.23 -3.41
CA GLU A 149 6.29 22.94 -4.54
C GLU A 149 5.29 21.85 -4.15
N ARG A 150 5.74 20.75 -3.54
CA ARG A 150 4.86 19.68 -3.05
C ARG A 150 3.87 20.17 -2.01
N LEU A 151 4.32 21.07 -1.12
CA LEU A 151 3.47 21.70 -0.12
C LEU A 151 2.43 22.62 -0.76
N ARG A 152 2.83 23.41 -1.76
CA ARG A 152 1.91 24.22 -2.56
C ARG A 152 0.85 23.33 -3.22
N ASP A 153 1.25 22.24 -3.86
CA ASP A 153 0.32 21.31 -4.53
C ASP A 153 -0.67 20.68 -3.52
N GLN A 154 -0.17 20.25 -2.36
CA GLN A 154 -0.99 19.70 -1.29
C GLN A 154 -2.01 20.75 -0.78
N LEU A 155 -1.57 21.97 -0.51
CA LEU A 155 -2.44 23.05 -0.05
C LEU A 155 -3.45 23.47 -1.13
N SER A 156 -3.06 23.43 -2.42
CA SER A 156 -3.97 23.67 -3.55
C SER A 156 -5.10 22.66 -3.60
N VAL A 157 -4.79 21.36 -3.46
CA VAL A 157 -5.81 20.29 -3.40
C VAL A 157 -6.72 20.46 -2.19
N MET A 158 -6.18 20.88 -1.03
CA MET A 158 -6.98 21.16 0.16
C MET A 158 -7.91 22.36 -0.04
N ALA A 159 -7.40 23.46 -0.58
CA ALA A 159 -8.15 24.68 -0.84
C ALA A 159 -9.23 24.48 -1.92
N SER A 160 -8.90 23.77 -2.99
CA SER A 160 -9.80 23.54 -4.12
C SER A 160 -9.63 22.13 -4.70
N PRO A 161 -10.31 21.11 -4.14
CA PRO A 161 -10.21 19.73 -4.61
C PRO A 161 -10.58 19.53 -6.09
N ASN A 162 -11.39 20.43 -6.63
CA ASN A 162 -11.84 20.40 -8.03
C ASN A 162 -10.92 21.19 -8.99
N GLY A 163 -9.82 21.78 -8.49
CA GLY A 163 -8.80 22.42 -9.33
C GLY A 163 -9.14 23.82 -9.82
N ASN A 164 -9.82 24.65 -9.02
CA ASN A 164 -10.20 26.01 -9.44
C ASN A 164 -9.10 27.06 -9.23
N LEU A 165 -7.89 26.67 -8.81
CA LEU A 165 -6.78 27.60 -8.59
C LEU A 165 -5.97 27.76 -9.87
N ASP A 166 -5.76 29.01 -10.29
CA ASP A 166 -4.93 29.33 -11.46
C ASP A 166 -3.44 29.48 -11.08
N GLU A 167 -2.58 29.63 -12.09
CA GLU A 167 -1.12 29.77 -11.92
C GLU A 167 -0.73 30.93 -10.98
N VAL A 168 -1.55 31.99 -10.90
CA VAL A 168 -1.29 33.13 -10.01
C VAL A 168 -1.54 32.75 -8.55
N HIS A 169 -2.63 32.01 -8.26
CA HIS A 169 -2.87 31.46 -6.93
C HIS A 169 -1.72 30.56 -6.50
N GLU A 170 -1.29 29.67 -7.39
CA GLU A 170 -0.19 28.76 -7.13
C GLU A 170 1.13 29.48 -6.84
N GLY A 171 1.45 30.53 -7.60
CA GLY A 171 2.65 31.35 -7.36
C GLY A 171 2.61 32.10 -6.03
N LEU A 172 1.45 32.67 -5.67
CA LEU A 172 1.25 33.35 -4.39
C LEU A 172 1.33 32.37 -3.21
N LEU A 173 0.74 31.18 -3.34
CA LEU A 173 0.77 30.13 -2.34
C LEU A 173 2.19 29.59 -2.14
N LEU A 174 2.96 29.41 -3.22
CA LEU A 174 4.37 29.02 -3.13
C LEU A 174 5.21 30.08 -2.39
N LYS A 175 5.00 31.38 -2.68
CA LYS A 175 5.64 32.49 -1.95
C LYS A 175 5.30 32.41 -0.45
N ALA A 176 4.04 32.16 -0.11
CA ALA A 176 3.59 32.04 1.27
C ALA A 176 4.22 30.83 1.99
N VAL A 177 4.25 29.66 1.36
CA VAL A 177 4.88 28.44 1.91
C VAL A 177 6.37 28.68 2.20
N LYS A 178 7.11 29.25 1.25
CA LYS A 178 8.54 29.54 1.42
C LYS A 178 8.78 30.56 2.54
N ALA A 179 8.02 31.65 2.58
CA ALA A 179 8.16 32.67 3.63
C ALA A 179 7.84 32.12 5.04
N THR A 180 6.81 31.27 5.11
CA THR A 180 6.42 30.60 6.36
C THR A 180 7.52 29.66 6.85
N TRP A 181 8.09 28.85 5.96
CA TRP A 181 9.22 27.99 6.27
C TRP A 181 10.44 28.77 6.76
N LEU A 182 10.80 29.88 6.09
CA LEU A 182 11.94 30.71 6.50
C LEU A 182 11.79 31.24 7.92
N THR A 183 10.56 31.49 8.37
CA THR A 183 10.27 32.06 9.70
C THR A 183 10.18 30.99 10.79
N LYS A 184 9.51 29.86 10.52
CA LYS A 184 9.14 28.89 11.56
C LYS A 184 9.71 27.48 11.35
N LYS A 185 10.35 27.19 10.21
CA LYS A 185 10.91 25.87 9.86
C LYS A 185 9.88 24.77 10.13
N ASN A 186 10.27 23.65 10.75
CA ASN A 186 9.41 22.50 11.04
C ASN A 186 8.30 22.80 12.06
N GLN A 187 8.26 24.01 12.64
CA GLN A 187 7.15 24.47 13.48
C GLN A 187 6.09 25.24 12.71
N ALA A 188 6.33 25.55 11.43
CA ALA A 188 5.34 26.15 10.54
C ALA A 188 4.09 25.27 10.44
N ARG A 189 2.93 25.89 10.30
CA ARG A 189 1.61 25.27 10.14
C ARG A 189 0.82 25.94 9.03
N ILE A 190 -0.32 25.36 8.68
CA ILE A 190 -1.27 25.96 7.72
C ILE A 190 -1.77 27.31 8.24
N ASP A 191 -1.97 27.44 9.56
CA ASP A 191 -2.30 28.72 10.21
C ASP A 191 -1.33 29.83 9.82
N ASP A 192 -0.02 29.53 9.82
CA ASP A 192 1.02 30.51 9.53
C ASP A 192 1.06 30.90 8.05
N VAL A 193 0.70 29.97 7.15
CA VAL A 193 0.54 30.25 5.72
C VAL A 193 -0.65 31.19 5.51
N VAL A 194 -1.78 30.94 6.18
CA VAL A 194 -2.96 31.81 6.12
C VAL A 194 -2.65 33.20 6.69
N ASP A 195 -1.94 33.28 7.81
CA ASP A 195 -1.49 34.55 8.40
C ASP A 195 -0.63 35.34 7.41
N TYR A 196 0.32 34.67 6.74
CA TYR A 196 1.14 35.31 5.72
C TYR A 196 0.31 35.82 4.52
N LEU A 197 -0.68 35.04 4.05
CA LEU A 197 -1.55 35.46 2.95
C LEU A 197 -2.39 36.69 3.34
N MET A 198 -2.90 36.75 4.58
CA MET A 198 -3.61 37.93 5.11
C MET A 198 -2.68 39.14 5.20
N MET A 199 -1.45 38.98 5.71
CA MET A 199 -0.46 40.05 5.75
C MET A 199 -0.09 40.54 4.35
N ALA A 200 0.09 39.64 3.39
CA ALA A 200 0.39 39.98 2.00
C ALA A 200 -0.75 40.78 1.37
N ARG A 201 -2.02 40.41 1.61
CA ARG A 201 -3.19 41.13 1.10
C ARG A 201 -3.25 42.58 1.57
N ASP A 202 -2.86 42.83 2.82
CA ASP A 202 -2.89 44.16 3.45
C ASP A 202 -1.59 44.96 3.23
N SER A 203 -0.60 44.37 2.56
CA SER A 203 0.67 45.02 2.26
C SER A 203 0.53 46.13 1.22
N GLU A 204 1.42 47.12 1.31
CA GLU A 204 1.51 48.19 0.31
C GLU A 204 1.88 47.64 -1.08
N GLU A 205 2.59 46.50 -1.16
CA GLU A 205 3.01 45.83 -2.41
C GLU A 205 1.81 45.55 -3.34
N TYR A 206 0.66 45.12 -2.78
CA TYR A 206 -0.53 44.77 -3.55
C TYR A 206 -1.67 45.78 -3.44
N SER A 207 -1.45 46.92 -2.77
CA SER A 207 -2.45 47.97 -2.58
C SER A 207 -3.07 48.46 -3.90
N GLY A 208 -2.26 48.58 -4.95
CA GLY A 208 -2.68 49.00 -6.30
C GLY A 208 -3.16 47.87 -7.22
N SER A 209 -3.23 46.63 -6.75
CA SER A 209 -3.59 45.44 -7.57
C SER A 209 -4.82 44.71 -7.02
N PRO A 210 -6.05 45.18 -7.30
CA PRO A 210 -7.27 44.58 -6.77
C PRO A 210 -7.44 43.08 -7.11
N THR A 211 -7.01 42.67 -8.31
CA THR A 211 -7.10 41.27 -8.76
C THR A 211 -6.26 40.33 -7.89
N ILE A 212 -5.03 40.73 -7.53
CA ILE A 212 -4.16 39.93 -6.67
C ILE A 212 -4.73 39.84 -5.25
N ARG A 213 -5.29 40.94 -4.74
CA ARG A 213 -5.96 40.95 -3.43
C ARG A 213 -7.16 40.02 -3.38
N SER A 214 -7.99 40.00 -4.43
CA SER A 214 -9.10 39.04 -4.55
C SER A 214 -8.63 37.60 -4.47
N ARG A 215 -7.54 37.25 -5.17
CA ARG A 215 -6.96 35.89 -5.14
C ARG A 215 -6.42 35.51 -3.77
N LEU A 216 -5.78 36.46 -3.08
CA LEU A 216 -5.33 36.26 -1.71
C LEU A 216 -6.52 36.02 -0.77
N ASP A 217 -7.60 36.80 -0.89
CA ASP A 217 -8.84 36.61 -0.11
C ASP A 217 -9.49 35.25 -0.41
N GLU A 218 -9.55 34.83 -1.68
CA GLU A 218 -10.06 33.51 -2.07
C GLU A 218 -9.26 32.37 -1.38
N MET A 219 -7.93 32.40 -1.44
CA MET A 219 -7.10 31.39 -0.76
C MET A 219 -7.26 31.42 0.75
N VAL A 220 -7.34 32.61 1.35
CA VAL A 220 -7.55 32.77 2.79
C VAL A 220 -8.87 32.11 3.19
N VAL A 221 -9.97 32.37 2.49
CA VAL A 221 -11.27 31.75 2.78
C VAL A 221 -11.19 30.22 2.65
N LEU A 222 -10.58 29.71 1.57
CA LEU A 222 -10.50 28.28 1.29
C LEU A 222 -9.58 27.51 2.25
N LEU A 223 -8.50 28.13 2.73
CA LEU A 223 -7.55 27.49 3.64
C LEU A 223 -7.91 27.67 5.12
N THR A 224 -8.66 28.73 5.48
CA THR A 224 -9.07 29.00 6.87
C THR A 224 -9.83 27.84 7.51
N GLN A 225 -10.58 27.06 6.73
CA GLN A 225 -11.29 25.91 7.27
C GLN A 225 -10.34 24.85 7.89
N TYR A 226 -9.10 24.76 7.43
CA TYR A 226 -8.08 23.80 7.88
C TYR A 226 -7.13 24.35 8.97
N THR A 227 -7.33 25.60 9.41
CA THR A 227 -6.59 26.16 10.55
C THR A 227 -7.19 25.67 11.87
N ARG A 228 -6.51 25.88 12.99
CA ARG A 228 -6.99 25.40 14.31
C ARG A 228 -8.34 25.97 14.72
N THR A 229 -8.72 27.12 14.16
CA THR A 229 -9.99 27.82 14.42
C THR A 229 -11.07 27.52 13.38
N GLY A 230 -10.74 26.80 12.30
CA GLY A 230 -11.67 26.46 11.22
C GLY A 230 -12.64 25.33 11.58
N CYS A 231 -13.76 25.24 10.85
CA CYS A 231 -14.82 24.25 11.09
C CYS A 231 -14.33 22.79 11.07
N THR A 232 -13.31 22.44 10.29
CA THR A 232 -12.78 21.07 10.26
C THR A 232 -11.84 20.76 11.44
N ALA A 233 -11.33 21.78 12.14
CA ALA A 233 -10.61 21.60 13.42
C ALA A 233 -11.56 21.47 14.62
N ALA A 234 -12.75 22.09 14.56
CA ALA A 234 -13.71 22.20 15.66
C ALA A 234 -14.63 20.97 15.86
N THR A 235 -14.76 20.07 14.88
CA THR A 235 -15.63 18.88 14.98
C THR A 235 -15.07 17.73 15.83
N SER A 236 -13.89 17.89 16.43
CA SER A 236 -13.28 16.88 17.32
C SER A 236 -13.33 17.31 18.79
N THR A 237 -14.52 17.49 19.34
CA THR A 237 -14.69 17.41 20.81
C THR A 237 -14.73 15.93 21.19
N PRO A 238 -13.87 15.44 22.10
CA PRO A 238 -13.94 14.06 22.55
C PRO A 238 -15.25 13.88 23.30
N THR A 239 -16.18 13.10 22.73
CA THR A 239 -17.31 12.59 23.49
C THR A 239 -16.75 11.58 24.47
N ASN A 240 -16.46 12.03 25.68
CA ASN A 240 -16.34 11.15 26.84
C ASN A 240 -17.62 10.32 26.92
N ARG A 241 -17.52 9.03 26.65
CA ARG A 241 -18.49 8.03 27.08
C ARG A 241 -17.76 6.95 27.87
N PRO A 242 -18.43 6.41 28.90
CA PRO A 242 -17.83 5.82 30.09
C PRO A 242 -17.00 4.56 29.84
#